data_AF-A0A958R785-F1
#
_entry.id   AF-A0A958R785-F1
#
_cell.length_a   1.000
_cell.length_b   1.000
_cell.length_c   1.000
_cell.angle_alpha   90.00
_cell.angle_beta   90.00
_cell.angle_gamma   90.00
#
_symmetry.space_group_name_H-M   'P 1'
#
loop_
_entity.id
_entity.type
_entity.pdbx_description
1 polymer ?
#
loop_
_entity_poly.entity_id
_entity_poly.type
_entity_poly.pdbx_seq_one_letter_code
_entity_poly.pdbx_strand_id
1 'polypeptide(L)'
;LFSNLVLADELNRANPRTQSALLQAMEEFQVSQDKKTYDLPKPFILIATQNPKTQVGTFPLPESQLDRFLMSLELNYATKESELKIFQGKDVRKQLMDLKSIINTEELLSYQDQIKNIHISPLIAEYIYNLVNFSRENPNYPPLSTRSGLALAKASKAYAFIQDRDFVLPEDVQKVSISVLAHRLGLSEGVRIGSKMVSEIIEQVQIPV
;
A
#
# COMPACT_ATOMS: atom_id res chain seq x y z
N LEU A 1 14.72 8.61 9.02
CA LEU A 1 13.49 8.03 9.61
C LEU A 1 12.67 9.06 10.38
N PHE A 2 13.27 10.03 11.07
CA PHE A 2 12.56 11.09 11.79
C PHE A 2 11.96 12.16 10.84
N SER A 3 11.05 11.76 9.96
CA SER A 3 10.27 12.62 9.07
C SER A 3 8.89 11.99 8.84
N ASN A 4 7.86 12.80 8.57
CA ASN A 4 6.50 12.31 8.31
C ASN A 4 6.41 11.47 7.03
N LEU A 5 7.26 11.76 6.03
CA LEU A 5 7.34 11.02 4.78
C LEU A 5 8.80 10.60 4.54
N VAL A 6 8.99 9.30 4.34
CA VAL A 6 10.28 8.70 4.01
C VAL A 6 10.15 7.97 2.68
N LEU A 7 10.99 8.33 1.72
CA LEU A 7 11.17 7.58 0.47
C LEU A 7 12.44 6.73 0.58
N ALA A 8 12.27 5.41 0.63
CA ALA A 8 13.36 4.44 0.56
C ALA A 8 13.50 3.95 -0.88
N ASP A 9 14.36 4.62 -1.63
CA ASP A 9 14.62 4.26 -3.02
C ASP A 9 15.44 2.98 -3.11
N GLU A 10 15.07 2.10 -4.04
CA GLU A 10 15.72 0.82 -4.33
C GLU A 10 15.95 -0.03 -3.07
N LEU A 11 14.91 -0.19 -2.25
CA LEU A 11 15.01 -0.88 -0.95
C LEU A 11 15.63 -2.28 -1.07
N ASN A 12 15.40 -2.96 -2.20
CA ASN A 12 15.97 -4.26 -2.50
C ASN A 12 17.48 -4.25 -2.79
N ARG A 13 18.17 -3.11 -2.86
CA ARG A 13 19.65 -3.04 -2.92
C ARG A 13 20.30 -2.96 -1.55
N ALA A 14 19.55 -2.54 -0.53
CA ALA A 14 20.03 -2.54 0.84
C ALA A 14 20.23 -3.99 1.33
N ASN A 15 21.23 -4.20 2.18
CA ASN A 15 21.43 -5.52 2.78
C ASN A 15 20.21 -5.93 3.66
N PRO A 16 19.98 -7.23 3.90
CA PRO A 16 18.81 -7.71 4.65
C PRO A 16 18.65 -7.12 6.06
N ARG A 17 19.76 -6.77 6.72
CA ARG A 17 19.74 -6.16 8.06
C ARG A 17 19.20 -4.73 8.02
N THR A 18 19.63 -3.95 7.04
CA THR A 18 19.13 -2.58 6.81
C THR A 18 17.65 -2.59 6.41
N GLN A 19 17.23 -3.52 5.54
CA GLN A 19 15.81 -3.70 5.19
C GLN A 19 14.97 -4.02 6.43
N SER A 20 15.43 -4.98 7.25
CA SER A 20 14.72 -5.39 8.47
C SER A 20 14.59 -4.24 9.47
N ALA A 21 15.65 -3.45 9.68
CA ALA A 21 15.62 -2.30 10.57
C ALA A 21 14.63 -1.22 10.12
N LEU A 22 14.58 -0.93 8.81
CA LEU A 22 13.62 0.02 8.25
C LEU A 22 12.17 -0.44 8.44
N LEU A 23 11.89 -1.72 8.17
CA LEU A 23 10.55 -2.28 8.26
C LEU A 23 10.10 -2.50 9.70
N GLN A 24 11.03 -2.74 10.61
CA GLN A 24 10.75 -2.71 12.04
C GLN A 24 10.32 -1.31 12.48
N ALA A 25 11.05 -0.27 12.07
CA ALA A 25 10.70 1.11 12.37
C ALA A 25 9.33 1.50 11.80
N MET A 26 8.97 0.97 10.62
CA MET A 26 7.65 1.14 10.01
C MET A 26 6.52 0.46 10.80
N GLU A 27 6.76 -0.75 11.32
CA GLU A 27 5.74 -1.51 12.06
C GLU A 27 5.54 -0.98 13.49
N GLU A 28 6.64 -0.65 14.17
CA GLU A 28 6.61 -0.25 15.58
C GLU A 28 6.46 1.27 15.78
N PHE A 29 6.61 2.08 14.72
CA PHE A 29 6.61 3.55 14.78
C PHE A 29 7.66 4.14 15.75
N GLN A 30 8.73 3.41 16.03
CA GLN A 30 9.82 3.80 16.93
C GLN A 30 11.14 3.19 16.45
N VAL A 31 12.25 3.76 16.90
CA VAL A 31 13.61 3.25 16.64
C VAL A 31 14.35 3.10 17.95
N SER A 32 14.96 1.94 18.19
CA SER A 32 15.76 1.67 19.38
C SER A 32 17.27 1.72 19.06
N GLN A 33 18.02 2.54 19.79
CA GLN A 33 19.48 2.64 19.71
C GLN A 33 20.07 2.73 21.12
N ASP A 34 21.08 1.92 21.44
CA ASP A 34 21.80 1.94 22.72
C ASP A 34 20.89 1.93 23.97
N LYS A 35 19.86 1.05 23.93
CA LYS A 35 18.81 0.90 24.97
C LYS A 35 17.90 2.12 25.15
N LYS A 36 17.96 3.11 24.26
CA LYS A 36 17.02 4.22 24.19
C LYS A 36 16.09 4.04 23.00
N THR A 37 14.81 4.29 23.24
CA THR A 37 13.76 4.22 22.21
C THR A 37 13.34 5.64 21.83
N TYR A 38 13.23 5.89 20.53
CA TYR A 38 12.85 7.18 19.96
C TYR A 38 11.61 6.98 19.10
N ASP A 39 10.52 7.69 19.44
CA ASP A 39 9.30 7.67 18.65
C ASP A 39 9.49 8.36 17.29
N LEU A 40 8.86 7.81 16.25
CA LEU A 40 8.77 8.45 14.95
C LEU A 40 7.64 9.50 14.93
N PRO A 41 7.76 10.55 14.10
CA PRO A 41 6.72 11.57 13.99
C PRO A 41 5.41 10.97 13.47
N LYS A 42 4.28 11.53 13.88
CA LYS A 42 2.94 11.12 13.42
C LYS A 42 2.36 12.17 12.47
N PRO A 43 1.81 11.77 11.31
CA PRO A 43 1.85 10.42 10.74
C PRO A 43 3.25 10.08 10.22
N PHE A 44 3.57 8.80 10.17
CA PHE A 44 4.78 8.26 9.54
C PHE A 44 4.37 7.44 8.31
N ILE A 45 4.85 7.84 7.14
CA ILE A 45 4.59 7.17 5.87
C ILE A 45 5.92 6.76 5.26
N LEU A 46 6.07 5.45 5.02
CA LEU A 46 7.18 4.89 4.27
C LEU A 46 6.71 4.53 2.86
N ILE A 47 7.34 5.13 1.86
CA ILE A 47 7.26 4.71 0.47
C ILE A 47 8.58 4.03 0.13
N ALA A 48 8.51 2.82 -0.42
CA ALA A 48 9.69 2.10 -0.88
C ALA A 48 9.54 1.76 -2.35
N THR A 49 10.61 1.92 -3.12
CA THR A 49 10.68 1.43 -4.50
C THR A 49 11.50 0.15 -4.55
N GLN A 50 11.28 -0.65 -5.58
CA GLN A 50 12.08 -1.83 -5.86
C GLN A 50 12.50 -1.80 -7.32
N ASN A 51 13.77 -2.10 -7.59
CA ASN A 51 14.21 -2.35 -8.95
C ASN A 51 13.85 -3.76 -9.41
N PRO A 52 13.70 -3.99 -10.72
CA PRO A 52 13.53 -5.31 -11.29
C PRO A 52 14.65 -6.26 -10.83
N LYS A 53 14.27 -7.49 -10.50
CA LYS A 53 15.17 -8.53 -9.93
C LYS A 53 16.30 -8.98 -10.86
N THR A 54 16.30 -8.53 -12.11
CA THR A 54 17.32 -8.85 -13.12
C THR A 54 18.62 -8.08 -12.92
N GLN A 55 18.65 -7.09 -12.02
CA GLN A 55 19.87 -6.33 -11.71
C GLN A 55 20.75 -7.06 -10.68
N VAL A 56 22.06 -7.12 -10.95
CA VAL A 56 23.05 -7.71 -10.03
C VAL A 56 23.11 -6.90 -8.72
N GLY A 57 23.17 -7.59 -7.58
CA GLY A 57 23.34 -6.96 -6.26
C GLY A 57 22.04 -6.60 -5.54
N THR A 58 20.91 -7.23 -5.88
CA THR A 58 19.64 -7.06 -5.15
C THR A 58 19.38 -8.21 -4.18
N PHE A 59 18.89 -7.88 -2.99
CA PHE A 59 18.33 -8.77 -1.99
C PHE A 59 16.79 -8.66 -2.02
N PRO A 60 16.06 -9.66 -2.56
CA PRO A 60 14.61 -9.61 -2.60
C PRO A 60 14.03 -9.57 -1.18
N LEU A 61 12.96 -8.79 -1.00
CA LEU A 61 12.26 -8.78 0.28
C LEU A 61 11.54 -10.11 0.50
N PRO A 62 11.70 -10.75 1.67
CA PRO A 62 10.90 -11.90 2.06
C PRO A 62 9.40 -11.59 2.04
N GLU A 63 8.56 -12.59 1.82
CA GLU A 63 7.10 -12.44 1.78
C GLU A 63 6.54 -11.81 3.07
N SER A 64 7.08 -12.23 4.22
CA SER A 64 6.73 -11.67 5.53
C SER A 64 7.05 -10.19 5.69
N GLN A 65 8.02 -9.68 4.92
CA GLN A 65 8.39 -8.26 4.87
C GLN A 65 7.50 -7.49 3.89
N LEU A 66 7.21 -8.08 2.72
CA LEU A 66 6.28 -7.50 1.75
C LEU A 66 4.88 -7.34 2.34
N ASP A 67 4.41 -8.32 3.12
CA ASP A 67 3.08 -8.30 3.74
C ASP A 67 2.86 -7.14 4.72
N ARG A 68 3.93 -6.44 5.14
CA ARG A 68 3.87 -5.25 6.00
C ARG A 68 3.46 -3.98 5.23
N PHE A 69 3.61 -3.97 3.92
CA PHE A 69 3.16 -2.84 3.10
C PHE A 69 1.64 -2.87 2.94
N LEU A 70 0.99 -1.72 3.13
CA LEU A 70 -0.46 -1.62 2.92
C LEU A 70 -0.79 -1.85 1.44
N MET A 71 -0.04 -1.19 0.56
CA MET A 71 -0.25 -1.20 -0.88
C MET A 71 1.06 -1.35 -1.66
N SER A 72 0.92 -1.88 -2.87
CA SER A 72 1.93 -1.91 -3.92
C SER A 72 1.36 -1.30 -5.19
N LEU A 73 2.17 -0.48 -5.87
CA LEU A 73 1.78 0.18 -7.11
C LEU A 73 2.78 -0.16 -8.21
N GLU A 74 2.28 -0.39 -9.41
CA GLU A 74 3.10 -0.52 -10.62
C GLU A 74 3.18 0.87 -11.30
N LEU A 75 4.39 1.39 -11.42
CA LEU A 75 4.64 2.65 -12.12
C LEU A 75 4.82 2.36 -13.61
N ASN A 76 3.86 2.82 -14.41
CA ASN A 76 3.95 2.78 -15.87
C ASN A 76 4.57 4.08 -16.39
N TYR A 77 5.04 4.05 -17.63
CA TYR A 77 5.45 5.26 -18.34
C TYR A 77 4.30 6.27 -18.38
N ALA A 78 4.64 7.55 -18.30
CA ALA A 78 3.68 8.62 -18.42
C ALA A 78 3.04 8.61 -19.82
N THR A 79 1.82 9.13 -19.94
CA THR A 79 1.18 9.27 -21.25
C THR A 79 2.00 10.22 -22.13
N LYS A 80 1.98 10.03 -23.45
CA LYS A 80 2.64 10.91 -24.42
C LYS A 80 2.36 12.40 -24.14
N GLU A 81 1.12 12.74 -23.82
CA GLU A 81 0.71 14.12 -23.50
C GLU A 81 1.39 14.65 -22.23
N SER A 82 1.51 13.81 -21.21
CA SER A 82 2.19 14.15 -19.96
C SER A 82 3.70 14.30 -20.18
N GLU A 83 4.32 13.40 -20.92
CA GLU A 83 5.74 13.47 -21.28
C GLU A 83 6.06 14.73 -22.10
N LEU A 84 5.25 15.04 -23.12
CA LEU A 84 5.45 16.26 -23.92
C LEU A 84 5.35 17.53 -23.05
N LYS A 85 4.44 17.58 -22.08
CA LYS A 85 4.36 18.71 -21.12
C LYS A 85 5.61 18.80 -20.23
N ILE A 86 6.17 17.66 -19.83
CA ILE A 86 7.43 17.60 -19.05
C ILE A 86 8.60 18.10 -19.91
N PHE A 87 8.72 17.62 -21.16
CA PHE A 87 9.80 18.01 -22.08
C PHE A 87 9.75 19.49 -22.47
N GLN A 88 8.55 20.07 -22.54
CA GLN A 88 8.34 21.50 -22.77
C GLN A 88 8.83 22.38 -21.61
N GLY A 89 9.38 21.80 -20.54
CA GLY A 89 10.21 22.52 -19.59
C GLY A 89 9.44 23.51 -18.73
N LYS A 90 8.14 23.26 -18.46
CA LYS A 90 7.49 23.89 -17.31
C LYS A 90 8.31 23.49 -16.09
N ASP A 91 9.03 24.45 -15.52
CA ASP A 91 9.92 24.21 -14.39
C ASP A 91 9.07 23.82 -13.19
N VAL A 92 8.89 22.51 -13.02
CA VAL A 92 8.08 21.91 -11.95
C VAL A 92 8.56 22.45 -10.60
N ARG A 93 9.88 22.71 -10.43
CA ARG A 93 10.41 23.25 -9.18
C ARG A 93 9.87 24.63 -8.86
N LYS A 94 9.69 25.50 -9.86
CA LYS A 94 9.05 26.81 -9.65
C LYS A 94 7.59 26.67 -9.25
N GLN A 95 6.85 25.77 -9.89
CA GLN A 95 5.44 25.52 -9.52
C GLN A 95 5.31 24.94 -8.11
N LEU A 96 6.26 24.09 -7.69
CA LEU A 96 6.30 23.53 -6.34
C LEU A 96 6.59 24.59 -5.27
N MET A 97 7.37 25.64 -5.58
CA MET A 97 7.65 26.71 -4.62
C MET A 97 6.40 27.53 -4.25
N ASP A 98 5.41 27.57 -5.15
CA ASP A 98 4.15 28.31 -4.94
C ASP A 98 3.01 27.43 -4.39
N LEU A 99 3.26 26.14 -4.16
CA LEU A 99 2.24 25.24 -3.60
C LEU A 99 1.92 25.62 -2.16
N LYS A 100 0.64 25.91 -1.91
CA LYS A 100 0.11 26.15 -0.57
C LYS A 100 -0.38 24.85 0.04
N SER A 101 -0.07 24.65 1.31
CA SER A 101 -0.66 23.54 2.08
C SER A 101 -2.17 23.75 2.18
N ILE A 102 -2.94 22.74 1.80
CA ILE A 102 -4.41 22.76 1.91
C ILE A 102 -4.84 22.19 3.27
N ILE A 103 -4.10 21.22 3.78
CA ILE A 103 -4.30 20.63 5.11
C ILE A 103 -2.96 20.57 5.86
N ASN A 104 -3.02 20.49 7.17
CA ASN A 104 -1.87 20.28 8.03
C ASN A 104 -1.87 18.85 8.62
N THR A 105 -0.84 18.57 9.42
CA THR A 105 -0.64 17.25 10.05
C THR A 105 -1.73 16.86 11.03
N GLU A 106 -2.26 17.81 11.81
CA GLU A 106 -3.31 17.56 12.80
C GLU A 106 -4.63 17.24 12.11
N GLU A 107 -4.96 17.95 11.03
CA GLU A 107 -6.12 17.67 10.19
C GLU A 107 -6.04 16.27 9.57
N LEU A 108 -4.86 15.91 9.03
CA LEU A 108 -4.64 14.58 8.48
C LEU A 108 -4.81 13.47 9.53
N LEU A 109 -4.33 13.68 10.75
CA LEU A 109 -4.52 12.74 11.85
C LEU A 109 -6.00 12.65 12.27
N SER A 110 -6.73 13.77 12.25
CA SER A 110 -8.18 13.78 12.49
C SER A 110 -8.92 12.95 11.44
N TYR A 111 -8.58 13.09 10.15
CA TYR A 111 -9.18 12.27 9.10
C TYR A 111 -8.86 10.78 9.27
N GLN A 112 -7.62 10.43 9.64
CA GLN A 112 -7.26 9.04 9.93
C GLN A 112 -8.09 8.45 11.07
N ASP A 113 -8.47 9.26 12.06
CA ASP A 113 -9.35 8.81 13.14
C ASP A 113 -10.81 8.65 12.69
N GLN A 114 -11.33 9.60 11.92
CA GLN A 114 -12.66 9.53 11.33
C GLN A 114 -12.84 8.30 10.42
N ILE A 115 -11.82 7.96 9.61
CA ILE A 115 -11.83 6.77 8.74
C ILE A 115 -12.06 5.48 9.55
N LYS A 116 -11.62 5.39 10.81
CA LYS A 116 -11.84 4.20 11.65
C LYS A 116 -13.32 3.95 11.90
N ASN A 117 -14.11 5.01 11.96
CA ASN A 117 -15.54 4.99 12.25
C ASN A 117 -16.41 4.67 11.02
N ILE A 118 -15.83 4.66 9.81
CA ILE A 118 -16.52 4.21 8.60
C ILE A 118 -17.05 2.79 8.81
N HIS A 119 -18.33 2.60 8.54
CA HIS A 119 -19.03 1.35 8.77
C HIS A 119 -18.66 0.30 7.72
N ILE A 120 -18.37 -0.91 8.18
CA ILE A 120 -18.33 -2.13 7.36
C ILE A 120 -19.46 -3.01 7.86
N SER A 121 -20.43 -3.30 6.98
CA SER A 121 -21.53 -4.21 7.32
C SER A 121 -21.04 -5.66 7.41
N PRO A 122 -21.77 -6.55 8.08
CA PRO A 122 -21.42 -7.97 8.13
C PRO A 122 -21.25 -8.58 6.74
N LEU A 123 -22.09 -8.16 5.78
CA LEU A 123 -22.07 -8.62 4.41
C LEU A 123 -20.77 -8.21 3.66
N ILE A 124 -20.28 -7.00 3.90
CA ILE A 124 -18.99 -6.54 3.34
C ILE A 124 -17.82 -7.23 4.02
N ALA A 125 -17.88 -7.46 5.33
CA ALA A 125 -16.85 -8.21 6.05
C ALA A 125 -16.75 -9.66 5.53
N GLU A 126 -17.89 -10.29 5.25
CA GLU A 126 -17.97 -11.61 4.62
C GLU A 126 -17.40 -11.59 3.21
N TYR A 127 -17.71 -10.57 2.40
CA TYR A 127 -17.12 -10.43 1.06
C TYR A 127 -15.59 -10.34 1.12
N ILE A 128 -15.03 -9.51 2.02
CA ILE A 128 -13.57 -9.42 2.23
C ILE A 128 -13.00 -10.77 2.66
N TYR A 129 -13.69 -11.48 3.57
CA TYR A 129 -13.29 -12.82 3.98
C TYR A 129 -13.26 -13.79 2.81
N ASN A 130 -14.30 -13.80 1.97
CA ASN A 130 -14.41 -14.70 0.82
C ASN A 130 -13.31 -14.47 -0.21
N LEU A 131 -12.95 -13.20 -0.48
CA LEU A 131 -11.81 -12.85 -1.34
C LEU A 131 -10.49 -13.44 -0.82
N VAL A 132 -10.25 -13.30 0.48
CA VAL A 132 -9.04 -13.85 1.14
C VAL A 132 -9.09 -15.38 1.15
N ASN A 133 -10.24 -15.97 1.51
CA ASN A 133 -10.41 -17.41 1.64
C ASN A 133 -10.28 -18.14 0.30
N PHE A 134 -10.75 -17.52 -0.79
CA PHE A 134 -10.59 -18.06 -2.15
C PHE A 134 -9.12 -18.41 -2.45
N SER A 135 -8.18 -17.53 -2.12
CA SER A 135 -6.75 -17.79 -2.34
C SER A 135 -6.20 -18.93 -1.47
N ARG A 136 -6.83 -19.23 -0.33
CA ARG A 136 -6.39 -20.29 0.59
C ARG A 136 -6.90 -21.67 0.19
N GLU A 137 -8.08 -21.72 -0.40
CA GLU A 137 -8.72 -22.98 -0.82
C GLU A 137 -8.30 -23.42 -2.23
N ASN A 138 -7.74 -22.52 -3.03
CA ASN A 138 -7.31 -22.79 -4.40
C ASN A 138 -5.79 -22.94 -4.50
N PRO A 139 -5.25 -24.14 -4.81
CA PRO A 139 -3.81 -24.39 -4.87
C PRO A 139 -3.02 -23.57 -5.91
N ASN A 140 -3.73 -22.93 -6.85
CA ASN A 140 -3.14 -22.10 -7.88
C ASN A 140 -2.73 -20.71 -7.38
N TYR A 141 -3.09 -20.35 -6.14
CA TYR A 141 -2.83 -19.03 -5.57
C TYR A 141 -2.02 -19.16 -4.27
N PRO A 142 -1.11 -18.22 -3.99
CA PRO A 142 -0.53 -18.11 -2.67
C PRO A 142 -1.57 -17.73 -1.62
N PRO A 143 -1.53 -18.34 -0.42
CA PRO A 143 -2.55 -18.11 0.60
C PRO A 143 -2.42 -16.70 1.20
N LEU A 144 -3.47 -15.89 1.05
CA LEU A 144 -3.51 -14.55 1.66
C LEU A 144 -3.61 -14.63 3.19
N SER A 145 -2.85 -13.77 3.87
CA SER A 145 -2.82 -13.68 5.34
C SER A 145 -4.07 -12.99 5.90
N THR A 146 -4.35 -13.15 7.20
CA THR A 146 -5.40 -12.35 7.87
C THR A 146 -5.11 -10.85 7.79
N ARG A 147 -3.83 -10.46 7.77
CA ARG A 147 -3.39 -9.08 7.57
C ARG A 147 -3.85 -8.54 6.21
N SER A 148 -3.93 -9.39 5.18
CA SER A 148 -4.45 -9.01 3.85
C SER A 148 -5.90 -8.53 3.94
N GLY A 149 -6.76 -9.26 4.67
CA GLY A 149 -8.16 -8.88 4.90
C GLY A 149 -8.29 -7.59 5.72
N LEU A 150 -7.48 -7.43 6.77
CA LEU A 150 -7.44 -6.18 7.55
C LEU A 150 -6.97 -4.98 6.71
N ALA A 151 -5.99 -5.19 5.84
CA ALA A 151 -5.48 -4.18 4.92
C ALA A 151 -6.56 -3.77 3.90
N LEU A 152 -7.30 -4.72 3.33
CA LEU A 152 -8.44 -4.45 2.46
C LEU A 152 -9.52 -3.63 3.18
N ALA A 153 -9.92 -4.06 4.37
CA ALA A 153 -10.93 -3.35 5.16
C ALA A 153 -10.50 -1.90 5.43
N LYS A 154 -9.26 -1.70 5.87
CA LYS A 154 -8.71 -0.36 6.14
C LYS A 154 -8.67 0.51 4.87
N ALA A 155 -8.21 -0.04 3.75
CA ALA A 155 -8.14 0.68 2.48
C ALA A 155 -9.54 1.01 1.93
N SER A 156 -10.50 0.09 2.08
CA SER A 156 -11.88 0.30 1.63
C SER A 156 -12.58 1.39 2.44
N LYS A 157 -12.38 1.44 3.76
CA LYS A 157 -12.85 2.55 4.60
C LYS A 157 -12.27 3.89 4.17
N ALA A 158 -10.97 3.93 3.91
CA ALA A 158 -10.31 5.16 3.44
C ALA A 158 -10.85 5.59 2.07
N TYR A 159 -11.10 4.65 1.15
CA TYR A 159 -11.69 4.95 -0.15
C TYR A 159 -13.12 5.49 -0.01
N ALA A 160 -13.98 4.85 0.79
CA ALA A 160 -15.34 5.33 1.08
C ALA A 160 -15.34 6.74 1.67
N PHE A 161 -14.46 7.03 2.63
CA PHE A 161 -14.29 8.36 3.21
C PHE A 161 -13.92 9.43 2.16
N ILE A 162 -13.00 9.11 1.23
CA ILE A 162 -12.63 10.01 0.12
C ILE A 162 -13.81 10.23 -0.84
N GLN A 163 -14.72 9.27 -0.96
CA GLN A 163 -15.96 9.38 -1.72
C GLN A 163 -17.10 10.03 -0.93
N ASP A 164 -16.80 10.67 0.21
CA ASP A 164 -17.78 11.36 1.07
C ASP A 164 -18.90 10.43 1.58
N ARG A 165 -18.55 9.18 1.89
CA ARG A 165 -19.47 8.18 2.46
C ARG A 165 -18.99 7.69 3.81
N ASP A 166 -19.94 7.33 4.65
CA ASP A 166 -19.73 6.80 6.01
C ASP A 166 -19.84 5.26 6.10
N PHE A 167 -20.06 4.58 4.97
CA PHE A 167 -20.07 3.11 4.87
C PHE A 167 -19.34 2.61 3.61
N VAL A 168 -18.81 1.40 3.71
CA VAL A 168 -18.12 0.70 2.61
C VAL A 168 -19.12 -0.01 1.71
N LEU A 169 -18.93 0.13 0.40
CA LEU A 169 -19.62 -0.62 -0.65
C LEU A 169 -18.72 -1.74 -1.22
N PRO A 170 -19.29 -2.78 -1.87
CA PRO A 170 -18.49 -3.83 -2.49
C PRO A 170 -17.50 -3.29 -3.53
N GLU A 171 -17.90 -2.26 -4.28
CA GLU A 171 -17.06 -1.62 -5.29
C GLU A 171 -15.84 -0.95 -4.67
N ASP A 172 -15.91 -0.45 -3.43
CA ASP A 172 -14.76 0.13 -2.74
C ASP A 172 -13.69 -0.91 -2.48
N VAL A 173 -14.12 -2.10 -2.04
CA VAL A 173 -13.24 -3.26 -1.81
C VAL A 173 -12.56 -3.61 -3.13
N GLN A 174 -13.32 -3.72 -4.23
CA GLN A 174 -12.77 -4.05 -5.54
C GLN A 174 -11.78 -2.99 -6.05
N LYS A 175 -12.09 -1.69 -5.86
CA LYS A 175 -11.23 -0.58 -6.29
C LYS A 175 -9.85 -0.60 -5.64
N VAL A 176 -9.76 -1.00 -4.37
CA VAL A 176 -8.48 -1.06 -3.64
C VAL A 176 -7.81 -2.43 -3.70
N SER A 177 -8.53 -3.48 -4.08
CA SER A 177 -8.05 -4.87 -4.05
C SER A 177 -6.74 -5.09 -4.79
N ILE A 178 -6.57 -4.54 -6.00
CA ILE A 178 -5.33 -4.74 -6.76
C ILE A 178 -4.15 -4.10 -6.02
N SER A 179 -4.28 -2.85 -5.60
CA SER A 179 -3.21 -2.14 -4.89
C SER A 179 -2.86 -2.82 -3.56
N VAL A 180 -3.83 -3.40 -2.87
CA VAL A 180 -3.63 -4.07 -1.58
C VAL A 180 -3.09 -5.49 -1.76
N LEU A 181 -3.65 -6.31 -2.66
CA LEU A 181 -3.37 -7.76 -2.68
C LEU A 181 -2.29 -8.16 -3.69
N ALA A 182 -2.01 -7.36 -4.72
CA ALA A 182 -1.16 -7.81 -5.83
C ALA A 182 0.27 -8.21 -5.38
N HIS A 183 0.94 -7.48 -4.51
CA HIS A 183 2.26 -7.90 -4.01
C HIS A 183 2.23 -9.16 -3.13
N ARG A 184 1.06 -9.49 -2.55
CA ARG A 184 0.86 -10.65 -1.68
C ARG A 184 0.58 -11.93 -2.47
N LEU A 185 -0.07 -11.81 -3.62
CA LEU A 185 -0.30 -12.92 -4.55
C LEU A 185 0.84 -13.08 -5.55
N GLY A 186 1.41 -11.97 -6.01
CA GLY A 186 2.50 -11.99 -6.98
C GLY A 186 3.83 -12.43 -6.38
N LEU A 187 4.04 -12.28 -5.06
CA LEU A 187 5.23 -12.72 -4.32
C LEU A 187 6.54 -12.45 -5.09
N SER A 188 7.22 -13.51 -5.49
CA SER A 188 8.49 -13.43 -6.20
C SER A 188 8.35 -13.04 -7.68
N GLU A 189 7.17 -13.24 -8.26
CA GLU A 189 6.84 -12.92 -9.65
C GLU A 189 6.44 -11.44 -9.85
N GLY A 190 6.06 -10.77 -8.76
CA GLY A 190 5.85 -9.32 -8.69
C GLY A 190 4.40 -8.87 -8.93
N VAL A 191 4.20 -7.55 -8.78
CA VAL A 191 2.86 -6.92 -8.75
C VAL A 191 2.04 -7.23 -9.99
N ARG A 192 2.64 -7.20 -11.19
CA ARG A 192 1.92 -7.43 -12.46
C ARG A 192 1.22 -8.78 -12.53
N ILE A 193 1.87 -9.85 -12.06
CA ILE A 193 1.27 -11.19 -12.03
C ILE A 193 0.22 -11.25 -10.92
N GLY A 194 0.54 -10.72 -9.75
CA GLY A 194 -0.43 -10.61 -8.66
C GLY A 194 -1.70 -9.85 -9.03
N SER A 195 -1.60 -8.77 -9.81
CA SER A 195 -2.77 -7.99 -10.27
C SER A 195 -3.72 -8.82 -11.14
N LYS A 196 -3.19 -9.73 -11.97
CA LYS A 196 -4.02 -10.68 -12.74
C LYS A 196 -4.75 -11.63 -11.81
N MET A 197 -4.02 -12.24 -10.88
CA MET A 197 -4.61 -13.13 -9.87
C MET A 197 -5.70 -12.43 -9.05
N VAL A 198 -5.48 -11.19 -8.61
CA VAL A 198 -6.52 -10.41 -7.92
C VAL A 198 -7.77 -10.24 -8.78
N SER A 199 -7.60 -9.91 -10.06
CA SER A 199 -8.72 -9.71 -10.98
C SER A 199 -9.52 -10.99 -11.16
N GLU A 200 -8.84 -12.12 -11.35
CA GLU A 200 -9.44 -13.46 -11.43
C GLU A 200 -10.22 -13.79 -10.15
N ILE A 201 -9.66 -13.52 -8.97
CA ILE A 201 -10.36 -13.75 -7.69
C ILE A 201 -11.63 -12.90 -7.59
N ILE A 202 -11.56 -11.61 -7.95
CA ILE A 202 -12.73 -10.70 -7.89
C ILE A 202 -13.84 -11.19 -8.83
N GLU A 203 -13.51 -11.71 -10.00
CA GLU A 203 -14.48 -12.24 -10.96
C GLU A 203 -15.14 -13.54 -10.49
N GLN A 204 -14.42 -14.36 -9.71
CA GLN A 204 -14.91 -15.66 -9.23
C GLN A 204 -15.70 -15.56 -7.92
N VAL A 205 -15.40 -14.59 -7.07
CA VAL A 205 -16.05 -14.43 -5.77
C VAL A 205 -17.35 -13.63 -5.91
N GLN A 206 -18.47 -14.22 -5.50
CA GLN A 206 -19.78 -13.60 -5.59
C GLN A 206 -19.82 -12.27 -4.85
N ILE A 207 -20.29 -11.23 -5.55
CA ILE A 207 -20.55 -9.92 -4.97
C ILE A 207 -21.80 -10.03 -4.09
N PRO A 208 -21.78 -9.51 -2.85
CA PRO A 208 -22.95 -9.48 -2.01
C PRO A 208 -24.08 -8.65 -2.64
N VAL A 209 -25.32 -9.12 -2.49
CA VAL A 209 -26.56 -8.49 -3.01
C VAL A 209 -27.33 -7.82 -1.88
#